data_AF-A0A1B0D0B7-F1
#
_entry.id   AF-A0A1B0D0B7-F1
#
_cell.length_a   1.000
_cell.length_b   1.000
_cell.length_c   1.000
_cell.angle_alpha   90.00
_cell.angle_beta   90.00
_cell.angle_gamma   90.00
#
_symmetry.space_group_name_H-M   'P 1'
#
loop_
_entity.id
_entity.type
_entity.pdbx_description
1 polymer ?
#
loop_
_entity_poly.entity_id
_entity_poly.type
_entity_poly.pdbx_seq_one_letter_code
_entity_poly.pdbx_strand_id
1 'polypeptide(L)'
;MAAEIKPAPRTGNDQRFSTSKPKPELLSKLEGSGDDVNAACLIPGEDGVISVSDDKTIRVWLKRGSGQYWPSICQYMPSGCTSLDYIPETRHLFVGQENGTVSQYLLAEDCNSLQLIRDFLAHQARVVAVVFAKHSGWILSAGRDKIFSYHCTSTGNRIGGFTFEAICTALQYDSQAKYAFVGDYAGQITMLRLDSTGTTVVTTFKGHTGSIRALSWVPGPQLLFSGSFDQSVIVWDVGGRRGTIYELQGHSNKVSALAYANGAQQLISAGEDSVIVFWEMNAMRKEVPEWVESDICQLCSRPFFWNLKAMMDQRQIGESCSFPRGLSRYHLQ
;
A
#
# COMPACT_ATOMS: atom_id res chain seq x y z
N MET A 1 19.11 -0.42 12.45
CA MET A 1 19.93 0.05 11.31
C MET A 1 19.14 1.13 10.58
N ALA A 2 19.73 2.31 10.33
CA ALA A 2 19.03 3.36 9.58
C ALA A 2 18.95 2.94 8.11
N ALA A 3 17.75 2.89 7.54
CA ALA A 3 17.58 2.68 6.10
C ALA A 3 18.06 3.95 5.38
N GLU A 4 19.20 3.86 4.71
CA GLU A 4 19.69 4.91 3.82
C GLU A 4 18.98 4.75 2.47
N ILE A 5 18.20 5.76 2.05
CA ILE A 5 17.58 5.77 0.72
C ILE A 5 18.69 6.04 -0.31
N LYS A 6 19.31 4.97 -0.81
CA LYS A 6 20.26 5.08 -1.93
C LYS A 6 19.48 5.05 -3.24
N PRO A 7 19.86 5.89 -4.23
CA PRO A 7 19.32 5.73 -5.57
C PRO A 7 19.61 4.31 -6.08
N ALA A 8 18.69 3.75 -6.87
CA ALA A 8 18.89 2.46 -7.52
C ALA A 8 20.29 2.42 -8.18
N PRO A 9 21.05 1.32 -8.03
CA PRO A 9 22.41 1.23 -8.53
C PRO A 9 22.45 1.54 -10.02
N ARG A 10 23.34 2.47 -10.41
CA ARG A 10 23.63 2.82 -11.80
C ARG A 10 24.42 1.68 -12.47
N THR A 11 23.80 0.54 -12.71
CA THR A 11 24.34 -0.40 -13.69
C THR A 11 23.99 0.14 -15.08
N GLY A 12 24.99 0.36 -15.92
CA GLY A 12 24.83 1.02 -17.23
C GLY A 12 23.70 0.42 -18.05
N ASN A 13 22.89 1.30 -18.66
CA ASN A 13 21.67 1.07 -19.46
C ASN A 13 20.30 0.92 -18.79
N ASP A 14 20.15 1.01 -17.45
CA ASP A 14 18.80 1.04 -16.86
C ASP A 14 18.11 2.42 -17.06
N GLN A 15 17.48 2.61 -18.22
CA GLN A 15 16.62 3.76 -18.56
C GLN A 15 15.26 3.74 -17.83
N ARG A 16 15.05 2.83 -16.88
CA ARG A 16 13.77 2.62 -16.18
C ARG A 16 13.36 3.78 -15.28
N PHE A 17 14.30 4.60 -14.82
CA PHE A 17 14.02 5.68 -13.86
C PHE A 17 14.40 7.05 -14.43
N SER A 18 13.47 8.00 -14.36
CA SER A 18 13.71 9.39 -14.78
C SER A 18 14.62 10.13 -13.80
N THR A 19 15.58 10.88 -14.35
CA THR A 19 16.60 11.63 -13.59
C THR A 19 16.26 13.12 -13.40
N SER A 20 15.10 13.59 -13.88
CA SER A 20 14.79 15.03 -13.96
C SER A 20 14.10 15.61 -12.71
N LYS A 21 13.68 14.78 -11.76
CA LYS A 21 12.94 15.21 -10.57
C LYS A 21 13.84 15.34 -9.33
N PRO A 22 13.51 16.25 -8.39
CA PRO A 22 14.26 16.40 -7.15
C PRO A 22 14.24 15.09 -6.37
N LYS A 23 15.40 14.76 -5.80
CA LYS A 23 15.56 13.55 -4.98
C LYS A 23 14.78 13.71 -3.67
N PRO A 24 14.24 12.62 -3.10
CA PRO A 24 13.71 12.65 -1.75
C PRO A 24 14.81 13.10 -0.78
N GLU A 25 14.46 13.99 0.13
CA GLU A 25 15.35 14.51 1.17
C GLU A 25 14.97 13.91 2.52
N LEU A 26 15.97 13.45 3.27
CA LEU A 26 15.79 13.03 4.65
C LEU A 26 15.62 14.27 5.52
N LEU A 27 14.39 14.54 5.97
CA LEU A 27 14.10 15.71 6.81
C LEU A 27 14.52 15.52 8.26
N SER A 28 14.29 14.35 8.84
CA SER A 28 14.55 14.06 10.25
C SER A 28 14.65 12.57 10.50
N LYS A 29 15.46 12.19 11.49
CA LYS A 29 15.59 10.82 11.99
C LYS A 29 15.11 10.78 13.43
N LEU A 30 14.12 9.94 13.71
CA LEU A 30 13.57 9.75 15.06
C LEU A 30 14.18 8.47 15.63
N GLU A 31 15.02 8.62 16.65
CA GLU A 31 15.69 7.51 17.32
C GLU A 31 15.04 7.24 18.69
N GLY A 32 14.88 5.97 19.05
CA GLY A 32 14.41 5.57 20.38
C GLY A 32 13.44 4.40 20.40
N SER A 33 12.91 3.97 19.26
CA SER A 33 12.15 2.72 19.13
C SER A 33 13.07 1.52 19.34
N GLY A 34 12.66 0.57 20.19
CA GLY A 34 13.47 -0.59 20.58
C GLY A 34 13.44 -1.75 19.58
N ASP A 35 12.48 -1.73 18.66
CA ASP A 35 12.23 -2.79 17.67
C ASP A 35 11.67 -2.17 16.37
N ASP A 36 11.22 -3.01 15.44
CA ASP A 36 10.64 -2.60 14.17
C ASP A 36 9.46 -1.63 14.36
N VAL A 37 9.48 -0.54 13.60
CA VAL A 37 8.37 0.43 13.54
C VAL A 37 7.42 -0.02 12.44
N ASN A 38 6.22 -0.45 12.82
CA ASN A 38 5.25 -1.01 11.89
C ASN A 38 4.43 0.04 11.14
N ALA A 39 4.15 1.17 11.80
CA ALA A 39 3.44 2.29 11.17
C ALA A 39 3.79 3.61 11.85
N ALA A 40 3.70 4.69 11.07
CA ALA A 40 3.82 6.05 11.55
C ALA A 40 2.92 7.00 10.77
N CYS A 41 2.40 8.03 11.43
CA CYS A 41 1.62 9.08 10.79
C CYS A 41 2.00 10.45 11.36
N LEU A 42 1.82 11.50 10.55
CA LEU A 42 2.00 12.88 10.99
C LEU A 42 0.76 13.35 11.78
N ILE A 43 0.96 14.31 12.68
CA ILE A 43 -0.12 15.02 13.37
C ILE A 43 -0.37 16.34 12.62
N PRO A 44 -1.46 16.49 11.85
CA PRO A 44 -1.66 17.70 11.06
C PRO A 44 -1.76 18.95 11.93
N GLY A 45 -1.08 20.02 11.50
CA GLY A 45 -1.03 21.30 12.22
C GLY A 45 -0.01 21.35 13.37
N GLU A 46 0.60 20.21 13.70
CA GLU A 46 1.68 20.13 14.69
C GLU A 46 2.94 19.55 14.02
N ASP A 47 4.12 19.96 14.47
CA ASP A 47 5.37 19.29 14.08
C ASP A 47 5.51 17.98 14.86
N GLY A 48 4.55 17.07 14.67
CA GLY A 48 4.36 15.86 15.45
C GLY A 48 4.26 14.59 14.62
N VAL A 49 4.74 13.48 15.17
CA VAL A 49 4.66 12.14 14.57
C VAL A 49 4.12 11.16 15.60
N ILE A 50 3.19 10.30 15.21
CA ILE A 50 2.78 9.13 16.00
C ILE A 50 3.42 7.91 15.36
N SER A 51 4.05 7.05 16.16
CA SER A 51 4.60 5.78 15.68
C SER A 51 4.17 4.63 16.57
N VAL A 52 4.03 3.46 15.97
CA VAL A 52 3.75 2.21 16.66
C VAL A 52 4.80 1.14 16.30
N SER A 53 5.21 0.34 17.28
CA SER A 53 6.34 -0.58 17.14
C SER A 53 6.09 -1.94 17.81
N ASP A 54 6.83 -2.94 17.35
CA ASP A 54 6.88 -4.29 17.95
C ASP A 54 7.52 -4.28 19.36
N ASP A 55 8.19 -3.18 19.77
CA ASP A 55 8.64 -2.95 21.15
C ASP A 55 7.50 -2.71 22.16
N LYS A 56 6.24 -2.88 21.71
CA LYS A 56 5.00 -2.68 22.46
C LYS A 56 4.75 -1.23 22.84
N THR A 57 5.26 -0.27 22.07
CA THR A 57 5.04 1.16 22.35
C THR A 57 4.24 1.88 21.28
N ILE A 58 3.36 2.77 21.74
CA ILE A 58 2.84 3.90 20.97
C ILE A 58 3.64 5.12 21.41
N ARG A 59 4.26 5.83 20.47
CA ARG A 59 5.05 7.03 20.75
C ARG A 59 4.49 8.23 20.02
N VAL A 60 4.38 9.34 20.74
CA VAL A 60 4.05 10.64 20.17
C VAL A 60 5.27 11.52 20.26
N TRP A 61 5.86 11.82 19.11
CA TRP A 61 7.07 12.60 18.95
C TRP A 61 6.69 14.03 18.60
N LEU A 62 7.16 15.01 19.37
CA LEU A 62 6.99 16.42 19.06
C LEU A 62 8.34 17.05 18.78
N LYS A 63 8.41 17.88 17.74
CA LYS A 63 9.59 18.67 17.42
C LYS A 63 9.74 19.80 18.43
N ARG A 64 10.89 19.88 19.08
CA ARG A 64 11.25 20.96 20.01
C ARG A 64 11.82 22.16 19.24
N GLY A 65 11.97 23.30 19.93
CA GLY A 65 12.58 24.50 19.33
C GLY A 65 14.02 24.31 18.85
N SER A 66 14.72 23.27 19.31
CA SER A 66 16.04 22.85 18.80
C SER A 66 15.99 22.16 17.43
N GLY A 67 14.79 21.88 16.90
CA GLY A 67 14.58 21.13 15.66
C GLY A 67 14.60 19.61 15.83
N GLN A 68 14.96 19.09 17.01
CA GLN A 68 14.95 17.67 17.32
C GLN A 68 13.57 17.19 17.76
N TYR A 69 13.21 15.98 17.36
CA TYR A 69 12.01 15.30 17.83
C TYR A 69 12.26 14.66 19.19
N TRP A 70 11.29 14.78 20.08
CA TRP A 70 11.31 14.17 21.41
C TRP A 70 10.02 13.36 21.64
N PRO A 71 10.10 12.14 22.18
CA PRO A 71 8.91 11.36 22.51
C PRO A 71 8.23 11.96 23.75
N SER A 72 7.24 12.84 23.53
CA SER A 72 6.41 13.40 24.60
C SER A 72 5.55 12.34 25.28
N ILE A 73 5.12 11.33 24.52
CA ILE A 73 4.39 10.17 25.03
C ILE A 73 5.14 8.90 24.65
N CYS A 74 5.26 7.99 25.62
CA CYS A 74 5.67 6.60 25.41
C CYS A 74 4.68 5.70 26.15
N GLN A 75 3.63 5.29 25.45
CA GLN A 75 2.58 4.44 26.00
C GLN A 75 2.92 2.97 25.75
N TYR A 76 3.05 2.19 26.83
CA TYR A 76 3.25 0.74 26.74
C TYR A 76 1.93 0.01 26.54
N MET A 77 1.98 -1.02 25.69
CA MET A 77 0.86 -1.86 25.29
C MET A 77 1.08 -3.31 25.77
N PRO A 78 0.00 -4.10 25.94
CA PRO A 78 0.12 -5.51 26.31
C PRO A 78 0.88 -6.36 25.27
N SER A 79 0.77 -6.00 24.00
CA SER A 79 1.39 -6.70 22.87
C SER A 79 1.99 -5.74 21.84
N GLY A 80 2.79 -6.27 20.91
CA GLY A 80 3.44 -5.49 19.85
C GLY A 80 2.41 -4.75 18.99
N CYS A 81 2.71 -3.50 18.63
CA CYS A 81 1.78 -2.65 17.91
C CYS A 81 2.05 -2.71 16.40
N THR A 82 1.05 -3.09 15.63
CA THR A 82 1.24 -3.67 14.29
C THR A 82 0.63 -2.84 13.17
N SER A 83 -0.38 -2.02 13.47
CA SER A 83 -1.04 -1.12 12.52
C SER A 83 -1.62 0.08 13.25
N LEU A 84 -1.82 1.17 12.52
CA LEU A 84 -2.20 2.47 13.06
C LEU A 84 -3.18 3.19 12.14
N ASP A 85 -4.21 3.78 12.72
CA ASP A 85 -5.03 4.78 12.06
C ASP A 85 -5.33 5.95 13.01
N TYR A 86 -5.07 7.18 12.58
CA TYR A 86 -5.22 8.39 13.38
C TYR A 86 -6.16 9.37 12.68
N ILE A 87 -7.12 9.89 13.43
CA ILE A 87 -8.14 10.82 12.92
C ILE A 87 -7.88 12.21 13.51
N PRO A 88 -7.30 13.15 12.74
CA PRO A 88 -6.90 14.47 13.24
C PRO A 88 -8.05 15.26 13.86
N GLU A 89 -9.27 15.20 13.31
CA GLU A 89 -10.36 16.06 13.75
C GLU A 89 -10.98 15.62 15.08
N THR A 90 -10.83 14.35 15.44
CA THR A 90 -11.35 13.80 16.71
C THR A 90 -10.24 13.42 17.68
N ARG A 91 -8.98 13.47 17.23
CA ARG A 91 -7.79 12.96 17.91
C ARG A 91 -7.91 11.50 18.39
N HIS A 92 -8.81 10.73 17.78
CA HIS A 92 -8.89 9.31 18.01
C HIS A 92 -7.76 8.58 17.30
N LEU A 93 -7.19 7.61 18.01
CA LEU A 93 -6.14 6.74 17.53
C LEU A 93 -6.60 5.30 17.66
N PHE A 94 -6.48 4.53 16.60
CA PHE A 94 -6.76 3.09 16.58
C PHE A 94 -5.47 2.33 16.33
N VAL A 95 -5.18 1.34 17.18
CA VAL A 95 -3.94 0.56 17.13
C VAL A 95 -4.27 -0.92 17.10
N GLY A 96 -3.84 -1.60 16.04
CA GLY A 96 -3.88 -3.06 15.97
C GLY A 96 -2.69 -3.69 16.71
N GLN A 97 -2.89 -4.84 17.34
CA GLN A 97 -1.87 -5.54 18.12
C GLN A 97 -1.58 -6.96 17.61
N GLU A 98 -0.41 -7.49 17.96
CA GLU A 98 0.02 -8.86 17.58
C GLU A 98 -0.88 -9.94 18.19
N ASN A 99 -1.53 -9.67 19.32
CA ASN A 99 -2.45 -10.61 19.98
C ASN A 99 -3.89 -10.57 19.39
N GLY A 100 -4.15 -9.73 18.39
CA GLY A 100 -5.47 -9.62 17.74
C GLY A 100 -6.39 -8.54 18.30
N THR A 101 -5.98 -7.84 19.37
CA THR A 101 -6.73 -6.70 19.91
C THR A 101 -6.57 -5.46 19.03
N VAL A 102 -7.66 -4.71 18.86
CA VAL A 102 -7.62 -3.33 18.36
C VAL A 102 -7.95 -2.39 19.52
N SER A 103 -7.08 -1.44 19.83
CA SER A 103 -7.28 -0.49 20.93
C SER A 103 -7.60 0.90 20.40
N GLN A 104 -8.59 1.55 21.01
CA GLN A 104 -8.96 2.93 20.73
C GLN A 104 -8.44 3.84 21.84
N TYR A 105 -7.73 4.89 21.45
CA TYR A 105 -7.23 5.94 22.32
C TYR A 105 -7.77 7.31 21.90
N LEU A 106 -7.69 8.25 22.84
CA LEU A 106 -7.85 9.69 22.60
C LEU A 106 -6.53 10.38 22.94
N LEU A 107 -5.98 11.09 21.96
CA LEU A 107 -4.80 11.93 22.15
C LEU A 107 -5.22 13.30 22.69
N ALA A 108 -4.62 13.73 23.80
CA ALA A 108 -4.86 15.05 24.36
C ALA A 108 -4.47 16.17 23.39
N GLU A 109 -5.10 17.34 23.52
CA GLU A 109 -4.82 18.50 22.66
C GLU A 109 -3.37 19.00 22.76
N ASP A 110 -2.75 18.80 23.91
CA ASP A 110 -1.36 19.18 24.17
C ASP A 110 -0.34 18.09 23.77
N CYS A 111 -0.82 16.96 23.27
CA CYS A 111 -0.03 15.78 22.89
C CYS A 111 0.91 15.26 23.99
N ASN A 112 0.50 15.39 25.27
CA ASN A 112 1.26 14.87 26.42
C ASN A 112 0.57 13.70 27.15
N SER A 113 -0.67 13.38 26.80
CA SER A 113 -1.42 12.26 27.38
C SER A 113 -2.19 11.48 26.31
N LEU A 114 -2.27 10.17 26.52
CA LEU A 114 -3.02 9.25 25.68
C LEU A 114 -3.98 8.44 26.56
N GLN A 115 -5.28 8.66 26.38
CA GLN A 115 -6.31 8.00 27.20
C GLN A 115 -6.88 6.78 26.47
N LEU A 116 -6.79 5.60 27.09
CA LEU A 116 -7.47 4.41 26.57
C LEU A 116 -8.99 4.59 26.70
N ILE A 117 -9.70 4.38 25.59
CA ILE A 117 -11.17 4.39 25.57
C ILE A 117 -11.69 2.96 25.68
N ARG A 118 -11.20 2.07 24.81
CA ARG A 118 -11.63 0.66 24.79
C ARG A 118 -10.73 -0.23 23.94
N ASP A 119 -10.91 -1.53 24.16
CA ASP A 119 -10.36 -2.60 23.35
C ASP A 119 -11.47 -3.35 22.60
N PHE A 120 -11.19 -3.68 21.35
CA PHE A 120 -11.99 -4.58 20.51
C PHE A 120 -11.23 -5.89 20.35
N LEU A 121 -11.82 -6.99 20.81
CA LEU A 121 -11.28 -8.34 20.63
C LEU A 121 -11.62 -8.85 19.23
N ALA A 122 -11.01 -8.22 18.23
CA ALA A 122 -11.39 -8.35 16.83
C ALA A 122 -10.86 -9.64 16.17
N HIS A 123 -9.68 -10.10 16.60
CA HIS A 123 -8.95 -11.19 15.95
C HIS A 123 -8.32 -12.15 16.97
N GLN A 124 -7.99 -13.37 16.52
CA GLN A 124 -7.25 -14.38 17.31
C GLN A 124 -5.75 -14.42 16.98
N ALA A 125 -5.29 -13.56 16.06
CA ALA A 125 -3.91 -13.44 15.63
C ALA A 125 -3.60 -11.99 15.24
N ARG A 126 -2.35 -11.70 14.87
CA ARG A 126 -1.86 -10.37 14.46
C ARG A 126 -2.87 -9.58 13.63
N VAL A 127 -3.22 -8.39 14.10
CA VAL A 127 -3.96 -7.42 13.31
C VAL A 127 -3.01 -6.84 12.27
N VAL A 128 -3.35 -6.97 10.99
CA VAL A 128 -2.49 -6.51 9.90
C VAL A 128 -2.78 -5.07 9.51
N ALA A 129 -4.03 -4.66 9.59
CA ALA A 129 -4.44 -3.32 9.24
C ALA A 129 -5.70 -2.94 10.02
N VAL A 130 -5.80 -1.64 10.33
CA VAL A 130 -6.96 -1.00 10.94
C VAL A 130 -7.35 0.21 10.10
N VAL A 131 -8.65 0.44 9.91
CA VAL A 131 -9.17 1.60 9.17
C VAL A 131 -10.46 2.07 9.82
N PHE A 132 -10.53 3.35 10.19
CA PHE A 132 -11.71 3.97 10.76
C PHE A 132 -12.62 4.56 9.68
N ALA A 133 -13.85 4.04 9.61
CA ALA A 133 -14.89 4.55 8.73
C ALA A 133 -15.63 5.72 9.38
N LYS A 134 -15.14 6.94 9.14
CA LYS A 134 -15.63 8.19 9.76
C LYS A 134 -17.15 8.40 9.63
N HIS A 135 -17.73 8.14 8.46
CA HIS A 135 -19.16 8.37 8.22
C HIS A 135 -20.09 7.36 8.91
N SER A 136 -19.62 6.14 9.15
CA SER A 136 -20.44 5.09 9.77
C SER A 136 -20.11 4.86 11.24
N GLY A 137 -19.01 5.43 11.76
CA GLY A 137 -18.54 5.18 13.12
C GLY A 137 -18.12 3.72 13.31
N TRP A 138 -17.48 3.12 12.29
CA TRP A 138 -17.00 1.75 12.36
C TRP A 138 -15.49 1.72 12.39
N ILE A 139 -14.93 0.76 13.14
CA ILE A 139 -13.52 0.40 13.04
C ILE A 139 -13.43 -0.94 12.29
N LEU A 140 -12.71 -0.92 11.19
CA LEU A 140 -12.48 -2.07 10.33
C LEU A 140 -11.09 -2.62 10.64
N SER A 141 -10.95 -3.95 10.67
CA SER A 141 -9.68 -4.60 10.86
C SER A 141 -9.58 -5.90 10.09
N ALA A 142 -8.36 -6.23 9.67
CA ALA A 142 -8.03 -7.49 9.02
C ALA A 142 -6.88 -8.17 9.76
N GLY A 143 -6.96 -9.49 9.95
CA GLY A 143 -6.01 -10.23 10.76
C GLY A 143 -5.39 -11.44 10.06
N ARG A 144 -4.27 -11.92 10.62
CA ARG A 144 -3.62 -13.17 10.20
C ARG A 144 -4.42 -14.43 10.54
N ASP A 145 -5.53 -14.28 11.26
CA ASP A 145 -6.54 -15.32 11.50
C ASP A 145 -7.47 -15.54 10.29
N LYS A 146 -7.16 -14.92 9.15
CA LYS A 146 -7.96 -14.95 7.90
C LYS A 146 -9.31 -14.26 8.03
N ILE A 147 -9.48 -13.44 9.05
CA ILE A 147 -10.74 -12.74 9.30
C ILE A 147 -10.56 -11.27 8.91
N PHE A 148 -11.55 -10.75 8.20
CA PHE A 148 -11.88 -9.35 8.19
C PHE A 148 -13.05 -9.14 9.15
N SER A 149 -12.99 -8.12 10.00
CA SER A 149 -14.08 -7.80 10.91
C SER A 149 -14.26 -6.29 11.01
N TYR A 150 -15.46 -5.85 11.39
CA TYR A 150 -15.69 -4.46 11.71
C TYR A 150 -16.66 -4.30 12.87
N HIS A 151 -16.39 -3.31 13.71
CA HIS A 151 -17.04 -3.08 14.98
C HIS A 151 -17.62 -1.66 15.03
N CYS A 152 -18.71 -1.50 15.76
CA CYS A 152 -19.28 -0.19 16.06
C CYS A 152 -18.44 0.50 17.14
N THR A 153 -17.89 1.68 16.87
CA THR A 153 -17.00 2.33 17.83
C THR A 153 -17.71 2.90 19.05
N SER A 154 -19.02 3.22 18.96
CA SER A 154 -19.81 3.71 20.09
C SER A 154 -20.23 2.58 21.04
N THR A 155 -20.65 1.44 20.52
CA THR A 155 -21.11 0.30 21.36
C THR A 155 -20.00 -0.69 21.70
N GLY A 156 -18.96 -0.80 20.89
CA GLY A 156 -17.94 -1.84 21.00
C GLY A 156 -18.31 -3.15 20.29
N ASN A 157 -19.56 -3.29 19.85
CA ASN A 157 -20.07 -4.55 19.32
C ASN A 157 -19.55 -4.82 17.91
N ARG A 158 -19.26 -6.10 17.64
CA ARG A 158 -18.98 -6.58 16.28
C ARG A 158 -20.26 -6.50 15.45
N ILE A 159 -20.16 -5.88 14.28
CA ILE A 159 -21.28 -5.75 13.34
C ILE A 159 -21.24 -6.88 12.33
N GLY A 160 -20.06 -7.14 11.76
CA GLY A 160 -19.89 -8.16 10.74
C GLY A 160 -18.44 -8.56 10.52
N GLY A 161 -18.23 -9.35 9.48
CA GLY A 161 -16.93 -9.78 9.03
C GLY A 161 -17.02 -10.74 7.85
N PHE A 162 -15.87 -11.21 7.41
CA PHE A 162 -15.74 -12.20 6.34
C PHE A 162 -14.50 -13.06 6.62
N THR A 163 -14.58 -14.36 6.31
CA THR A 163 -13.48 -15.30 6.49
C THR A 163 -12.90 -15.69 5.14
N PHE A 164 -11.60 -15.51 5.00
CA PHE A 164 -10.83 -15.79 3.79
C PHE A 164 -10.22 -17.19 3.83
N GLU A 165 -9.83 -17.70 2.65
CA GLU A 165 -9.09 -18.97 2.54
C GLU A 165 -7.62 -18.80 2.95
N ALA A 166 -7.05 -17.63 2.67
CA ALA A 166 -5.69 -17.22 3.01
C ALA A 166 -5.68 -16.12 4.09
N ILE A 167 -4.52 -15.90 4.71
CA ILE A 167 -4.35 -14.83 5.71
C ILE A 167 -4.51 -13.46 5.04
N CYS A 168 -5.18 -12.53 5.74
CA CYS A 168 -5.30 -11.15 5.27
C CYS A 168 -3.94 -10.45 5.41
N THR A 169 -3.60 -9.62 4.43
CA THR A 169 -2.28 -8.97 4.35
C THR A 169 -2.34 -7.48 4.06
N ALA A 170 -3.47 -6.96 3.57
CA ALA A 170 -3.70 -5.54 3.35
C ALA A 170 -5.19 -5.18 3.47
N LEU A 171 -5.50 -3.94 3.86
CA LEU A 171 -6.86 -3.42 3.95
C LEU A 171 -6.90 -1.96 3.48
N GLN A 172 -7.91 -1.62 2.68
CA GLN A 172 -8.31 -0.25 2.35
C GLN A 172 -9.84 -0.14 2.37
N TYR A 173 -10.35 1.08 2.50
CA TYR A 173 -11.79 1.31 2.61
C TYR A 173 -12.24 2.56 1.86
N ASP A 174 -13.35 2.44 1.15
CA ASP A 174 -14.11 3.54 0.58
C ASP A 174 -15.23 3.96 1.56
N SER A 175 -15.08 5.13 2.18
CA SER A 175 -16.06 5.64 3.12
C SER A 175 -17.36 6.14 2.48
N GLN A 176 -17.34 6.51 1.20
CA GLN A 176 -18.52 6.99 0.47
C GLN A 176 -19.37 5.82 0.00
N ALA A 177 -18.75 4.82 -0.63
CA ALA A 177 -19.44 3.68 -1.20
C ALA A 177 -19.58 2.49 -0.23
N LYS A 178 -18.91 2.53 0.92
CA LYS A 178 -18.85 1.47 1.94
C LYS A 178 -18.29 0.15 1.40
N TYR A 179 -17.25 0.24 0.58
CA TYR A 179 -16.51 -0.91 0.09
C TYR A 179 -15.19 -1.06 0.84
N ALA A 180 -14.93 -2.25 1.38
CA ALA A 180 -13.61 -2.63 1.88
C ALA A 180 -12.88 -3.46 0.81
N PHE A 181 -11.60 -3.16 0.61
CA PHE A 181 -10.70 -3.92 -0.25
C PHE A 181 -9.72 -4.65 0.65
N VAL A 182 -9.77 -5.98 0.64
CA VAL A 182 -8.90 -6.83 1.46
C VAL A 182 -8.01 -7.64 0.55
N GLY A 183 -6.70 -7.44 0.68
CA GLY A 183 -5.68 -8.24 0.01
C GLY A 183 -5.29 -9.42 0.89
N ASP A 184 -5.02 -10.56 0.27
CA ASP A 184 -4.59 -11.77 0.97
C ASP A 184 -3.22 -12.28 0.52
N TYR A 185 -2.73 -13.28 1.25
CA TYR A 185 -1.45 -13.93 0.99
C TYR A 185 -1.42 -14.75 -0.31
N ALA A 186 -2.58 -15.14 -0.84
CA ALA A 186 -2.69 -15.88 -2.09
C ALA A 186 -2.65 -14.96 -3.34
N GLY A 187 -2.54 -13.65 -3.15
CA GLY A 187 -2.49 -12.68 -4.25
C GLY A 187 -3.86 -12.26 -4.75
N GLN A 188 -4.92 -12.55 -3.99
CA GLN A 188 -6.28 -12.11 -4.32
C GLN A 188 -6.61 -10.83 -3.57
N ILE A 189 -7.46 -10.01 -4.18
CA ILE A 189 -8.03 -8.83 -3.53
C ILE A 189 -9.54 -8.97 -3.60
N THR A 190 -10.21 -9.05 -2.45
CA THR A 190 -11.67 -9.15 -2.40
C THR A 190 -12.28 -7.81 -2.05
N MET A 191 -13.27 -7.40 -2.85
CA MET A 191 -14.10 -6.23 -2.60
C MET A 191 -15.35 -6.64 -1.83
N LEU A 192 -15.49 -6.10 -0.62
CA LEU A 192 -16.58 -6.38 0.31
C LEU A 192 -17.46 -5.14 0.45
N ARG A 193 -18.77 -5.27 0.27
CA ARG A 193 -19.73 -4.23 0.63
C ARG A 193 -20.14 -4.40 2.08
N LEU A 194 -20.08 -3.31 2.83
CA LEU A 194 -20.39 -3.29 4.25
C LEU A 194 -21.71 -2.57 4.50
N ASP A 195 -22.56 -3.16 5.33
CA ASP A 195 -23.78 -2.56 5.84
C ASP A 195 -23.92 -2.81 7.35
N SER A 196 -25.03 -2.36 7.95
CA SER A 196 -25.28 -2.61 9.38
C SER A 196 -25.74 -4.04 9.67
N THR A 197 -26.03 -4.83 8.64
CA THR A 197 -26.57 -6.20 8.74
C THR A 197 -25.52 -7.28 8.46
N GLY A 198 -24.36 -6.92 7.92
CA GLY A 198 -23.27 -7.83 7.63
C GLY A 198 -22.39 -7.42 6.45
N THR A 199 -21.80 -8.43 5.83
CA THR A 199 -20.81 -8.26 4.75
C THR A 199 -21.28 -9.03 3.53
N THR A 200 -21.20 -8.41 2.35
CA THR A 200 -21.44 -9.10 1.08
C THR A 200 -20.22 -9.01 0.19
N VAL A 201 -19.83 -10.13 -0.43
CA VAL A 201 -18.75 -10.16 -1.41
C VAL A 201 -19.28 -9.62 -2.72
N VAL A 202 -18.62 -8.60 -3.29
CA VAL A 202 -19.01 -8.02 -4.57
C VAL A 202 -18.23 -8.65 -5.71
N THR A 203 -16.90 -8.69 -5.58
CA THR A 203 -16.02 -9.31 -6.57
C THR A 203 -14.65 -9.62 -5.96
N THR A 204 -13.87 -10.43 -6.66
CA THR A 204 -12.48 -10.76 -6.30
C THR A 204 -11.58 -10.49 -7.50
N PHE A 205 -10.63 -9.58 -7.32
CA PHE A 205 -9.59 -9.28 -8.30
C PHE A 205 -8.49 -10.33 -8.21
N LYS A 206 -8.20 -10.95 -9.35
CA LYS A 206 -7.15 -11.96 -9.52
C LYS A 206 -6.18 -11.46 -10.58
N GLY A 207 -4.89 -11.48 -10.27
CA GLY A 207 -3.84 -11.04 -11.20
C GLY A 207 -2.44 -11.13 -10.62
N HIS A 208 -2.30 -10.97 -9.31
CA HIS A 208 -1.04 -11.20 -8.63
C HIS A 208 -0.76 -12.69 -8.43
N THR A 209 0.53 -13.05 -8.48
CA THR A 209 1.01 -14.42 -8.24
C THR A 209 1.66 -14.57 -6.87
N GLY A 210 1.78 -13.48 -6.12
CA GLY A 210 2.29 -13.44 -4.76
C GLY A 210 1.39 -12.65 -3.81
N SER A 211 1.70 -12.70 -2.52
CA SER A 211 0.97 -12.01 -1.45
C SER A 211 0.80 -10.52 -1.73
N ILE A 212 -0.43 -10.01 -1.54
CA ILE A 212 -0.72 -8.58 -1.62
C ILE A 212 -0.20 -7.92 -0.35
N ARG A 213 0.82 -7.07 -0.45
CA ARG A 213 1.40 -6.41 0.74
C ARG A 213 0.86 -5.01 0.98
N ALA A 214 0.51 -4.31 -0.08
CA ALA A 214 0.06 -2.93 0.01
C ALA A 214 -1.13 -2.69 -0.92
N LEU A 215 -2.08 -1.90 -0.43
CA LEU A 215 -3.22 -1.43 -1.20
C LEU A 215 -3.33 0.08 -1.04
N SER A 216 -3.75 0.79 -2.09
CA SER A 216 -4.07 2.22 -2.02
C SER A 216 -5.33 2.50 -2.84
N TRP A 217 -6.38 3.01 -2.20
CA TRP A 217 -7.63 3.35 -2.85
C TRP A 217 -7.72 4.85 -3.15
N VAL A 218 -8.18 5.20 -4.35
CA VAL A 218 -8.42 6.59 -4.74
C VAL A 218 -9.87 6.74 -5.22
N PRO A 219 -10.76 7.36 -4.43
CA PRO A 219 -12.20 7.38 -4.70
C PRO A 219 -12.59 8.22 -5.91
N GLY A 220 -11.87 9.33 -6.18
CA GLY A 220 -12.18 10.24 -7.29
C GLY A 220 -12.19 9.57 -8.67
N PRO A 221 -11.06 8.99 -9.11
CA PRO A 221 -10.99 8.21 -10.35
C PRO A 221 -11.42 6.74 -10.17
N GLN A 222 -11.78 6.30 -8.95
CA GLN A 222 -12.12 4.92 -8.59
C GLN A 222 -11.04 3.91 -8.97
N LEU A 223 -9.80 4.25 -8.64
CA LEU A 223 -8.64 3.39 -8.89
C LEU A 223 -8.19 2.73 -7.60
N LEU A 224 -8.00 1.41 -7.67
CA LEU A 224 -7.31 0.65 -6.64
C LEU A 224 -5.91 0.30 -7.14
N PHE A 225 -4.91 0.55 -6.31
CA PHE A 225 -3.54 0.13 -6.56
C PHE A 225 -3.19 -1.01 -5.63
N SER A 226 -2.52 -2.04 -6.15
CA SER A 226 -2.01 -3.16 -5.36
C SER A 226 -0.53 -3.39 -5.60
N GLY A 227 0.21 -3.58 -4.52
CA GLY A 227 1.63 -3.92 -4.53
C GLY A 227 1.83 -5.29 -3.92
N SER A 228 2.60 -6.13 -4.60
CA SER A 228 2.70 -7.56 -4.29
C SER A 228 4.14 -8.04 -4.13
N PHE A 229 4.26 -9.21 -3.51
CA PHE A 229 5.51 -9.96 -3.41
C PHE A 229 5.98 -10.53 -4.76
N ASP A 230 5.14 -10.51 -5.78
CA ASP A 230 5.54 -10.81 -7.17
C ASP A 230 6.29 -9.65 -7.86
N GLN A 231 6.66 -8.61 -7.11
CA GLN A 231 7.45 -7.46 -7.56
C GLN A 231 6.68 -6.47 -8.45
N SER A 232 5.41 -6.75 -8.72
CA SER A 232 4.56 -5.89 -9.55
C SER A 232 3.68 -4.96 -8.73
N VAL A 233 3.31 -3.85 -9.36
CA VAL A 233 2.20 -2.99 -8.91
C VAL A 233 1.10 -3.05 -9.96
N ILE A 234 -0.12 -3.41 -9.59
CA ILE A 234 -1.27 -3.44 -10.51
C ILE A 234 -2.21 -2.27 -10.21
N VAL A 235 -2.71 -1.64 -11.27
CA VAL A 235 -3.76 -0.64 -11.26
C VAL A 235 -5.06 -1.29 -11.68
N TRP A 236 -6.07 -1.21 -10.83
CA TRP A 236 -7.42 -1.72 -11.07
C TRP A 236 -8.38 -0.55 -11.24
N ASP A 237 -9.03 -0.47 -12.39
CA ASP A 237 -10.16 0.44 -12.60
C ASP A 237 -11.45 -0.21 -12.12
N VAL A 238 -11.88 0.17 -10.92
CA VAL A 238 -13.11 -0.36 -10.29
C VAL A 238 -14.35 0.36 -10.82
N GLY A 239 -14.21 1.61 -11.24
CA GLY A 239 -15.33 2.41 -11.76
C GLY A 239 -15.66 2.14 -13.23
N GLY A 240 -14.84 1.36 -13.94
CA GLY A 240 -15.02 1.01 -15.34
C GLY A 240 -14.90 2.20 -16.31
N ARG A 241 -14.46 3.37 -15.82
CA ARG A 241 -14.39 4.61 -16.62
C ARG A 241 -13.27 4.58 -17.65
N ARG A 242 -12.22 3.82 -17.37
CA ARG A 242 -11.05 3.61 -18.22
C ARG A 242 -11.03 2.21 -18.81
N GLY A 243 -11.72 1.23 -18.21
CA GLY A 243 -11.76 -0.17 -18.67
C GLY A 243 -10.40 -0.86 -18.61
N THR A 244 -9.44 -0.30 -17.86
CA THR A 244 -8.03 -0.68 -17.93
C THR A 244 -7.56 -1.29 -16.62
N ILE A 245 -7.12 -2.54 -16.67
CA ILE A 245 -6.25 -3.13 -15.66
C ILE A 245 -4.85 -3.13 -16.25
N TYR A 246 -3.87 -2.68 -15.48
CA TYR A 246 -2.50 -2.74 -15.97
C TYR A 246 -1.44 -2.76 -14.90
N GLU A 247 -0.29 -3.28 -15.30
CA GLU A 247 0.86 -3.50 -14.46
C GLU A 247 1.89 -2.36 -14.61
N LEU A 248 2.46 -1.97 -13.49
CA LEU A 248 3.56 -1.03 -13.33
C LEU A 248 4.78 -1.84 -12.89
N GLN A 249 5.76 -1.91 -13.79
CA GLN A 249 6.97 -2.71 -13.63
C GLN A 249 8.16 -1.79 -13.34
N GLY A 250 8.77 -1.95 -12.17
CA GLY A 250 9.84 -1.05 -11.71
C GLY A 250 10.62 -1.57 -10.52
N HIS A 251 10.03 -2.44 -9.69
CA HIS A 251 10.73 -3.06 -8.57
C HIS A 251 11.42 -4.36 -9.00
N SER A 252 12.57 -4.64 -8.38
CA SER A 252 13.33 -5.90 -8.57
C SER A 252 13.18 -6.87 -7.40
N ASN A 253 12.43 -6.46 -6.38
CA ASN A 253 12.10 -7.26 -5.21
C ASN A 253 10.67 -6.91 -4.75
N LYS A 254 10.18 -7.57 -3.69
CA LYS A 254 8.81 -7.43 -3.18
C LYS A 254 8.42 -5.98 -2.95
N VAL A 255 7.24 -5.60 -3.43
CA VAL A 255 6.66 -4.27 -3.13
C VAL A 255 6.14 -4.29 -1.70
N SER A 256 6.59 -3.34 -0.88
CA SER A 256 6.32 -3.29 0.55
C SER A 256 5.32 -2.21 0.95
N ALA A 257 5.23 -1.12 0.20
CA ALA A 257 4.31 -0.01 0.49
C ALA A 257 3.83 0.71 -0.77
N LEU A 258 2.63 1.29 -0.66
CA LEU A 258 2.03 2.17 -1.66
C LEU A 258 1.45 3.41 -0.97
N ALA A 259 1.60 4.56 -1.61
CA ALA A 259 0.96 5.81 -1.20
C ALA A 259 0.56 6.62 -2.42
N TYR A 260 -0.67 7.17 -2.43
CA TYR A 260 -1.14 8.01 -3.52
C TYR A 260 -1.15 9.49 -3.11
N ALA A 261 -0.43 10.32 -3.86
CA ALA A 261 -0.39 11.76 -3.69
C ALA A 261 -1.45 12.42 -4.58
N ASN A 262 -2.65 12.66 -4.01
CA ASN A 262 -3.79 13.24 -4.74
C ASN A 262 -3.45 14.55 -5.47
N GLY A 263 -2.78 15.49 -4.79
CA GLY A 263 -2.46 16.81 -5.36
C GLY A 263 -1.49 16.76 -6.54
N ALA A 264 -0.60 15.76 -6.59
CA ALA A 264 0.36 15.57 -7.68
C ALA A 264 -0.10 14.51 -8.70
N GLN A 265 -1.20 13.82 -8.43
CA GLN A 265 -1.70 12.67 -9.20
C GLN A 265 -0.60 11.63 -9.46
N GLN A 266 0.17 11.33 -8.41
CA GLN A 266 1.31 10.42 -8.45
C GLN A 266 1.09 9.27 -7.46
N LEU A 267 1.38 8.05 -7.93
CA LEU A 267 1.52 6.90 -7.04
C LEU A 267 2.99 6.78 -6.65
N ILE A 268 3.25 6.52 -5.37
CA ILE A 268 4.56 6.25 -4.82
C ILE A 268 4.56 4.79 -4.37
N SER A 269 5.54 4.01 -4.84
CA SER A 269 5.76 2.64 -4.39
C SER A 269 7.14 2.49 -3.77
N ALA A 270 7.25 1.64 -2.77
CA ALA A 270 8.52 1.26 -2.16
C ALA A 270 8.62 -0.27 -2.09
N GLY A 271 9.84 -0.78 -2.20
CA GLY A 271 10.12 -2.21 -2.22
C GLY A 271 11.27 -2.63 -1.31
N GLU A 272 11.40 -3.94 -1.12
CA GLU A 272 12.54 -4.59 -0.45
C GLU A 272 13.83 -4.53 -1.30
N ASP A 273 13.78 -3.94 -2.50
CA ASP A 273 14.93 -3.58 -3.33
C ASP A 273 15.59 -2.26 -2.87
N SER A 274 15.08 -1.66 -1.79
CA SER A 274 15.52 -0.35 -1.26
C SER A 274 15.31 0.80 -2.24
N VAL A 275 14.38 0.66 -3.19
CA VAL A 275 14.04 1.69 -4.18
C VAL A 275 12.66 2.25 -3.89
N ILE A 276 12.50 3.56 -4.11
CA ILE A 276 11.20 4.24 -4.16
C ILE A 276 10.96 4.65 -5.62
N VAL A 277 9.80 4.29 -6.15
CA VAL A 277 9.40 4.61 -7.52
C VAL A 277 8.21 5.55 -7.51
N PHE A 278 8.28 6.60 -8.34
CA PHE A 278 7.22 7.58 -8.52
C PHE A 278 6.56 7.38 -9.88
N TRP A 279 5.27 7.09 -9.89
CA TRP A 279 4.48 6.83 -11.08
C TRP A 279 3.58 8.03 -11.37
N GLU A 280 3.75 8.64 -12.53
CA GLU A 280 2.85 9.70 -13.01
C GLU A 280 1.58 9.09 -13.61
N MET A 281 0.44 9.27 -12.95
CA MET A 281 -0.82 8.63 -13.37
C MET A 281 -1.59 9.40 -14.45
N ASN A 282 -1.11 10.61 -14.78
CA ASN A 282 -1.62 11.43 -15.88
C ASN A 282 -0.80 11.33 -17.16
N ALA A 283 0.37 10.66 -17.12
CA ALA A 283 1.21 10.56 -18.30
C ALA A 283 0.46 9.82 -19.40
N MET A 284 0.52 10.35 -20.62
CA MET A 284 -0.12 9.75 -21.79
C MET A 284 0.55 8.39 -22.04
N ARG A 285 -0.19 7.32 -21.80
CA ARG A 285 0.37 5.98 -21.90
C ARG A 285 0.52 5.62 -23.38
N LYS A 286 1.73 5.23 -23.78
CA LYS A 286 1.93 4.52 -25.05
C LYS A 286 1.43 3.10 -24.85
N GLU A 287 0.23 2.81 -25.35
CA GLU A 287 -0.23 1.44 -25.46
C GLU A 287 0.73 0.68 -26.38
N VAL A 288 1.13 -0.52 -25.96
CA VAL A 288 1.88 -1.40 -26.85
C VAL A 288 0.90 -1.82 -27.93
N PRO A 289 1.21 -1.60 -29.23
CA PRO A 289 0.34 -2.09 -30.30
C PRO A 289 0.11 -3.59 -30.14
N GLU A 290 -1.05 -4.08 -30.57
CA GLU A 290 -1.33 -5.51 -30.60
C GLU A 290 -0.17 -6.24 -31.30
N TRP A 291 0.19 -7.41 -30.79
CA TRP A 291 1.26 -8.22 -31.35
C TRP A 291 0.92 -8.55 -32.80
N VAL A 292 1.56 -7.86 -33.73
CA VAL A 292 1.55 -8.24 -35.14
C VAL A 292 2.69 -9.23 -35.30
N GLU A 293 2.42 -10.43 -35.80
CA GLU A 293 3.47 -11.34 -36.26
C GLU A 293 4.31 -10.57 -37.30
N SER A 294 5.49 -10.13 -36.90
CA SER A 294 6.39 -9.33 -37.69
C SER A 294 7.80 -9.83 -37.47
N ASP A 295 8.51 -10.01 -38.57
CA ASP A 295 9.92 -10.41 -38.59
C ASP A 295 10.88 -9.27 -38.20
N ILE A 296 10.33 -8.08 -37.99
CA ILE A 296 11.06 -6.84 -37.72
C ILE A 296 10.46 -6.13 -36.50
N CYS A 297 11.31 -5.63 -35.62
CA CYS A 297 10.92 -4.82 -34.47
C CYS A 297 10.37 -3.46 -34.93
N GLN A 298 9.14 -3.13 -34.53
CA GLN A 298 8.47 -1.88 -34.91
C GLN A 298 9.08 -0.61 -34.30
N LEU A 299 9.93 -0.72 -33.27
CA LEU A 299 10.59 0.43 -32.64
C LEU A 299 11.93 0.77 -33.28
N CYS A 300 12.77 -0.23 -33.54
CA CYS A 300 14.14 -0.03 -34.01
C CYS A 300 14.36 -0.48 -35.46
N SER A 301 13.32 -1.02 -36.11
CA SER A 301 13.35 -1.56 -37.48
C SER A 301 14.39 -2.67 -37.69
N ARG A 302 14.84 -3.33 -36.61
CA ARG A 302 15.81 -4.44 -36.66
C ARG A 302 15.11 -5.79 -36.75
N PRO A 303 15.71 -6.79 -37.43
CA PRO A 303 15.18 -8.14 -37.48
C PRO A 303 15.20 -8.79 -36.09
N PHE A 304 14.14 -9.51 -35.73
CA PHE A 304 14.08 -10.28 -34.49
C PHE A 304 15.01 -11.49 -34.52
N PHE A 305 15.47 -11.96 -33.35
CA PHE A 305 16.49 -13.01 -33.23
C PHE A 305 16.15 -14.36 -33.91
N TRP A 306 14.88 -14.59 -34.26
CA TRP A 306 14.45 -15.77 -35.01
C TRP A 306 14.55 -15.62 -36.53
N ASN A 307 14.71 -14.41 -37.08
CA ASN A 307 14.92 -14.18 -38.52
C ASN A 307 16.42 -14.10 -38.87
N LEU A 308 17.09 -15.25 -38.82
CA LEU A 308 18.54 -15.39 -39.05
C LEU A 308 18.96 -14.90 -40.46
N LYS A 309 18.07 -15.07 -41.45
CA LYS A 309 18.33 -14.68 -42.84
C LYS A 309 18.41 -13.16 -42.99
N ALA A 310 17.45 -12.42 -42.45
CA ALA A 310 17.46 -10.96 -42.47
C ALA A 310 18.64 -10.37 -41.69
N MET A 311 19.06 -10.99 -40.58
CA MET A 311 20.26 -10.58 -39.83
C MET A 311 21.55 -10.70 -40.65
N MET A 312 21.69 -11.81 -41.39
CA MET A 312 22.86 -12.03 -42.24
C MET A 312 22.91 -11.07 -43.42
N ASP A 313 21.76 -10.79 -44.04
CA ASP A 313 21.66 -9.85 -45.16
C ASP A 313 21.92 -8.40 -44.74
N GLN A 314 21.49 -8.01 -43.53
CA GLN A 314 21.63 -6.64 -43.01
C GLN A 314 22.89 -6.42 -42.17
N ARG A 315 23.68 -7.47 -41.89
CA ARG A 315 24.84 -7.48 -40.98
C ARG A 315 24.53 -6.87 -39.60
N GLN A 316 23.36 -7.18 -39.05
CA GLN A 316 22.91 -6.70 -37.74
C GLN A 316 22.49 -7.88 -36.86
N ILE A 317 22.84 -7.85 -35.58
CA ILE A 317 22.41 -8.84 -34.60
C ILE A 317 21.02 -8.45 -34.08
N GLY A 318 20.08 -9.38 -34.16
CA GLY A 318 18.75 -9.22 -33.59
C GLY A 318 18.82 -9.31 -32.07
N GLU A 319 18.57 -8.20 -31.40
CA GLU A 319 18.36 -8.15 -29.95
C GLU A 319 16.87 -8.10 -29.67
N SER A 320 16.40 -8.79 -28.63
CA SER A 320 15.09 -8.46 -28.08
C SER A 320 15.22 -7.06 -27.46
N CYS A 321 14.62 -6.04 -28.08
CA CYS A 321 14.30 -4.83 -27.32
C CYS A 321 13.45 -5.30 -26.14
N SER A 322 13.99 -5.21 -24.93
CA SER A 322 13.34 -5.67 -23.71
C SER A 322 12.08 -4.84 -23.49
N PHE A 323 10.95 -5.37 -23.97
CA PHE A 323 9.65 -4.92 -23.52
C PHE A 323 9.35 -5.58 -22.18
N PRO A 324 8.90 -4.85 -21.16
CA PRO A 324 8.23 -5.47 -20.03
C PRO A 324 7.05 -6.28 -20.59
N ARG A 325 7.00 -7.58 -20.28
CA ARG A 325 5.90 -8.46 -20.69
C ARG A 325 4.59 -7.91 -20.12
N GLY A 326 3.86 -7.12 -20.91
CA GLY A 326 2.48 -6.78 -20.61
C GLY A 326 1.60 -7.96 -20.95
N LEU A 327 1.08 -8.67 -19.95
CA LEU A 327 0.05 -9.67 -20.19
C LEU A 327 -1.22 -8.98 -20.70
N SER A 328 -1.56 -9.35 -21.94
CA SER A 328 -2.88 -9.73 -22.42
C SER A 328 -4.04 -9.51 -21.43
N ARG A 329 -5.06 -8.78 -21.91
CA ARG A 329 -6.42 -8.69 -21.38
C ARG A 329 -6.82 -9.92 -20.55
N TYR A 330 -6.98 -9.75 -19.25
CA TYR A 330 -7.88 -10.60 -18.48
C TYR A 330 -9.27 -10.00 -18.60
N HIS A 331 -10.12 -10.63 -19.43
CA HIS A 331 -11.54 -10.37 -19.39
C HIS A 331 -12.05 -10.79 -18.00
N LEU A 332 -12.61 -9.82 -17.26
CA LEU A 332 -13.53 -10.12 -16.16
C LEU A 332 -14.74 -10.81 -16.79
N GLN A 333 -14.91 -12.12 -16.53
CA GLN A 333 -16.21 -12.78 -16.54
C GLN A 333 -16.74 -12.81 -15.11
#